data_AF-A0A5Z5F900-F1
#
_entry.id   AF-A0A5Z5F900-F1
#
_cell.length_a   1.000
_cell.length_b   1.000
_cell.length_c   1.000
_cell.angle_alpha   90.00
_cell.angle_beta   90.00
_cell.angle_gamma   90.00
#
_symmetry.space_group_name_H-M   'P 1'
#
loop_
_entity.id
_entity.type
_entity.pdbx_description
1 polymer ?
#
loop_
_entity_poly.entity_id
_entity_poly.type
_entity_poly.pdbx_seq_one_letter_code
_entity_poly.pdbx_strand_id
1 'polypeptide(L)'
;MSKYRVKERSFINGKLCEPGDIVEFSGEAGKNLIPHNDGDVVVKDDDLPTNEELQELDQLRTIYEEMFGEAPHKNTSAKTLKEKIDARRKELGV
;
A
#
# COMPACT_ATOMS: atom_id res chain seq x y z
N MET A 1 -23.52 -1.96 -15.81
CA MET A 1 -23.17 -0.84 -14.91
C MET A 1 -21.83 -1.19 -14.30
N SER A 2 -20.91 -0.23 -14.20
CA SER A 2 -19.64 -0.46 -13.55
C SER A 2 -19.84 -0.30 -12.05
N LYS A 3 -19.38 -1.27 -11.24
CA LYS A 3 -19.36 -1.08 -9.79
C LYS A 3 -18.05 -0.42 -9.43
N TYR A 4 -18.06 0.35 -8.35
CA TYR A 4 -16.90 1.04 -7.83
C TYR A 4 -16.88 0.93 -6.31
N ARG A 5 -15.69 0.81 -5.74
CA ARG A 5 -15.45 0.91 -4.30
C ARG A 5 -15.11 2.35 -3.95
N VAL A 6 -15.80 2.89 -2.96
CA VAL A 6 -15.56 4.24 -2.45
C VAL A 6 -14.27 4.25 -1.61
N LYS A 7 -13.28 5.06 -1.97
CA LYS A 7 -12.03 5.21 -1.21
C LYS A 7 -12.16 6.25 -0.09
N GLU A 8 -12.96 7.29 -0.33
CA GLU A 8 -13.19 8.41 0.57
C GLU A 8 -14.67 8.79 0.53
N ARG A 9 -15.24 9.25 1.66
CA ARG A 9 -16.66 9.59 1.80
C ARG A 9 -17.13 10.48 0.64
N SER A 10 -18.03 9.96 -0.18
CA SER A 10 -18.41 10.55 -1.45
C SER A 10 -19.91 10.52 -1.65
N PHE A 11 -20.45 11.54 -2.34
CA PHE A 11 -21.87 11.65 -2.63
C PHE A 11 -22.15 11.10 -4.04
N ILE A 12 -22.68 9.89 -4.13
CA ILE A 12 -22.86 9.15 -5.38
C ILE A 12 -24.34 8.75 -5.51
N ASN A 13 -24.93 8.95 -6.70
CA ASN A 13 -26.34 8.65 -6.99
C ASN A 13 -27.34 9.24 -5.96
N GLY A 14 -27.06 10.44 -5.43
CA GLY A 14 -27.93 11.08 -4.44
C GLY A 14 -27.82 10.51 -3.02
N LYS A 15 -26.89 9.59 -2.77
CA LYS A 15 -26.62 9.00 -1.45
C LYS A 15 -25.18 9.31 -1.02
N LEU A 16 -25.00 9.64 0.26
CA LEU A 16 -23.68 9.72 0.86
C LEU A 16 -23.19 8.30 1.17
N CYS A 17 -22.07 7.91 0.56
CA CYS A 17 -21.44 6.60 0.73
C CYS A 17 -20.12 6.75 1.49
N GLU A 18 -19.84 5.78 2.35
CA GLU A 18 -18.66 5.74 3.23
C GLU A 18 -17.47 5.05 2.54
N PRO A 19 -16.23 5.31 2.98
CA PRO A 19 -15.06 4.60 2.48
C PRO A 19 -15.21 3.08 2.70
N GLY A 20 -15.10 2.30 1.63
CA GLY A 20 -15.29 0.85 1.60
C GLY A 20 -16.60 0.40 0.95
N ASP A 21 -17.59 1.29 0.79
CA ASP A 21 -18.90 0.96 0.21
C ASP A 21 -18.80 0.69 -1.30
N ILE A 22 -19.57 -0.28 -1.81
CA ILE A 22 -19.61 -0.63 -3.24
C ILE A 22 -20.83 0.03 -3.87
N VAL A 23 -20.60 0.89 -4.85
CA VAL A 23 -21.63 1.66 -5.54
C VAL A 23 -21.61 1.38 -7.04
N GLU A 24 -22.78 1.39 -7.67
CA GLU A 24 -22.89 1.36 -9.13
C GLU A 24 -22.81 2.79 -9.68
N PHE A 25 -21.85 3.05 -10.56
CA PHE A 25 -21.70 4.35 -11.20
C PHE A 25 -21.56 4.17 -12.72
N SER A 26 -22.20 5.05 -13.49
CA SER A 26 -22.26 4.94 -14.96
C SER A 26 -21.34 5.92 -15.68
N GLY A 27 -20.51 6.67 -14.96
CA GLY A 27 -19.56 7.65 -15.51
C GLY A 27 -18.09 7.31 -15.22
N GLU A 28 -17.18 8.21 -15.58
CA GLU A 28 -15.76 8.10 -15.25
C GLU A 28 -15.53 8.28 -13.75
N ALA A 29 -14.99 7.26 -13.09
CA ALA A 29 -14.61 7.33 -11.69
C ALA A 29 -13.41 8.28 -11.51
N GLY A 30 -13.60 9.30 -10.68
CA GLY A 30 -12.49 10.11 -10.18
C GLY A 30 -11.63 9.36 -9.17
N LYS A 31 -10.58 10.01 -8.66
CA LYS A 31 -9.63 9.50 -7.65
C LYS A 31 -10.24 8.90 -6.37
N ASN A 32 -11.51 9.18 -6.08
CA ASN A 32 -12.22 8.70 -4.89
C ASN A 32 -12.96 7.37 -5.11
N LEU A 33 -13.00 6.86 -6.35
CA LEU A 33 -13.72 5.65 -6.74
C LEU A 33 -12.77 4.67 -7.42
N ILE A 34 -12.80 3.41 -6.99
CA ILE A 34 -11.96 2.34 -7.52
C ILE A 34 -12.86 1.38 -8.31
N PRO A 35 -12.62 1.10 -9.60
CA PRO A 35 -13.45 0.17 -10.37
C PRO A 35 -13.44 -1.23 -9.73
N HIS A 36 -14.63 -1.77 -9.53
CA HIS A 36 -14.90 -3.08 -8.97
C HIS A 36 -15.70 -3.86 -10.01
N ASN A 37 -15.05 -4.74 -10.77
CA ASN A 37 -15.75 -5.59 -11.73
C ASN A 37 -15.85 -7.02 -11.16
N ASP A 38 -17.05 -7.59 -11.09
CA ASP A 38 -17.32 -8.97 -10.67
C ASP A 38 -16.70 -10.04 -11.60
N GLY A 39 -16.11 -9.64 -12.71
CA GLY A 39 -15.35 -10.52 -13.61
C GLY A 39 -13.88 -10.17 -13.54
N ASP A 40 -13.12 -10.99 -12.80
CA ASP A 40 -11.66 -11.08 -12.89
C ASP A 40 -10.90 -9.75 -12.79
N VAL A 41 -11.15 -9.00 -11.72
CA VAL A 41 -10.08 -8.18 -11.15
C VAL A 41 -10.08 -8.52 -9.68
N VAL A 42 -9.23 -9.50 -9.37
CA VAL A 42 -8.51 -9.58 -8.10
C VAL A 42 -8.51 -8.18 -7.51
N VAL A 43 -9.18 -8.01 -6.36
CA VAL A 43 -8.73 -6.93 -5.46
C VAL A 43 -7.29 -7.32 -5.22
N LYS A 44 -6.40 -6.76 -6.03
CA LYS A 44 -5.02 -6.72 -5.67
C LYS A 44 -5.08 -5.85 -4.44
N ASP A 45 -5.15 -6.49 -3.29
CA ASP A 45 -4.46 -6.07 -2.09
C ASP A 45 -2.94 -5.89 -2.39
N ASP A 46 -2.57 -5.27 -3.53
CA ASP A 46 -1.21 -4.83 -3.90
C ASP A 46 -1.01 -3.35 -3.47
N ASP A 47 -2.04 -2.60 -3.08
CA ASP A 47 -1.89 -1.21 -2.61
C ASP A 47 -2.06 -1.06 -1.09
N LEU A 48 -2.48 -2.15 -0.43
CA LEU A 48 -2.30 -2.31 1.00
C LEU A 48 -1.16 -3.30 1.15
N PRO A 49 -0.02 -2.92 1.77
CA PRO A 49 1.06 -3.87 1.99
C PRO A 49 0.45 -5.07 2.71
N THR A 50 0.61 -6.25 2.11
CA THR A 50 0.17 -7.50 2.73
C THR A 50 0.81 -7.59 4.12
N ASN A 51 0.18 -8.31 5.06
CA ASN A 51 0.75 -8.46 6.41
C ASN A 51 2.21 -8.96 6.34
N GLU A 52 2.52 -9.78 5.33
CA GLU A 52 3.86 -10.29 5.03
C GLU A 52 4.83 -9.16 4.62
N GLU A 53 4.43 -8.25 3.72
CA GLU A 53 5.24 -7.11 3.31
C GLU A 53 5.45 -6.09 4.45
N LEU A 54 4.46 -5.91 5.33
CA LEU A 54 4.61 -5.11 6.54
C LEU A 54 5.65 -5.73 7.49
N GLN A 55 5.62 -7.06 7.65
CA GLN A 55 6.61 -7.78 8.46
C GLN A 55 8.01 -7.69 7.85
N GLU A 56 8.16 -7.85 6.54
CA GLU A 56 9.46 -7.69 5.87
C GLU A 56 10.02 -6.28 6.04
N LEU A 57 9.17 -5.26 5.92
CA LEU A 57 9.59 -3.86 6.07
C LEU A 57 9.99 -3.54 7.53
N ASP A 58 9.30 -4.12 8.52
CA ASP A 58 9.67 -4.02 9.93
C ASP A 58 10.99 -4.74 10.26
N GLN A 59 11.19 -5.94 9.70
CA GLN A 59 12.46 -6.68 9.81
C GLN A 59 13.62 -5.89 9.21
N LEU A 60 13.45 -5.29 8.03
CA LEU A 60 14.47 -4.46 7.40
C LEU A 60 14.79 -3.22 8.26
N ARG A 61 13.80 -2.61 8.91
CA ARG A 61 14.04 -1.48 9.82
C ARG A 61 14.86 -1.91 11.04
N THR A 62 14.51 -3.05 11.62
CA THR A 62 15.23 -3.62 12.77
C THR A 62 16.69 -3.90 12.43
N ILE A 63 16.94 -4.58 11.30
CA ILE A 63 18.31 -4.88 10.84
C ILE A 63 19.08 -3.59 10.52
N TYR A 64 18.43 -2.61 9.89
CA TYR A 64 19.04 -1.32 9.62
C TYR A 64 19.46 -0.61 10.92
N GLU A 65 18.55 -0.53 11.90
CA GLU A 65 18.83 0.11 13.18
C GLU A 65 19.93 -0.61 13.96
N GLU A 66 19.99 -1.94 13.93
CA GLU A 66 21.07 -2.72 14.57
C GLU A 66 22.44 -2.43 13.94
N MET A 67 22.52 -2.28 12.61
CA MET A 67 23.79 -2.05 11.91
C MET A 67 24.25 -0.59 11.86
N PHE A 68 23.31 0.36 11.88
CA PHE A 68 23.58 1.79 11.79
C PHE A 68 23.43 2.53 13.12
N GLY A 69 22.79 1.93 14.13
CA GLY A 69 22.48 2.56 15.42
C GLY A 69 21.40 3.65 15.33
N GLU A 70 20.75 3.81 14.18
CA GLU A 70 19.78 4.87 13.91
C GLU A 70 18.55 4.30 13.19
N ALA A 71 17.36 4.69 13.67
CA ALA A 71 16.10 4.30 13.04
C ALA A 71 15.96 4.98 11.66
N PRO A 72 15.60 4.22 10.60
CA PRO A 72 15.41 4.80 9.29
C PRO A 72 14.14 5.66 9.24
N HIS A 73 14.10 6.62 8.30
CA HIS A 73 12.93 7.49 8.15
C HIS A 73 11.66 6.67 7.87
N LYS A 74 10.53 7.01 8.51
CA LYS A 74 9.26 6.27 8.42
C LYS A 74 8.74 6.11 6.98
N ASN A 75 9.14 7.02 6.08
CA ASN A 75 8.77 7.00 4.67
C ASN A 75 9.80 6.30 3.77
N THR A 76 10.78 5.60 4.34
CA THR A 76 11.78 4.84 3.57
C THR A 76 11.16 3.53 3.09
N SER A 77 11.26 3.26 1.79
CA SER A 77 10.77 2.02 1.17
C SER A 77 11.63 0.80 1.56
N ALA A 78 11.04 -0.39 1.58
CA ALA A 78 11.76 -1.65 1.81
C ALA A 78 12.96 -1.82 0.85
N LYS A 79 12.79 -1.44 -0.42
CA LYS A 79 13.85 -1.48 -1.44
C LYS A 79 15.08 -0.66 -1.01
N THR A 80 14.86 0.56 -0.52
CA THR A 80 15.94 1.45 -0.05
C THR A 80 16.60 0.93 1.22
N LEU A 81 15.83 0.39 2.17
CA LEU A 81 16.40 -0.21 3.39
C LEU A 81 17.30 -1.39 3.05
N LYS A 82 16.81 -2.29 2.19
CA LYS A 82 17.55 -3.48 1.74
C LYS A 82 18.86 -3.11 1.05
N GLU A 83 18.85 -2.11 0.17
CA GLU A 83 20.05 -1.64 -0.52
C GLU A 83 21.10 -1.08 0.47
N LYS A 84 20.68 -0.28 1.45
CA LYS A 84 21.59 0.24 2.49
C LYS A 84 22.13 -0.86 3.40
N ILE A 85 21.30 -1.84 3.75
CA ILE A 85 21.70 -3.01 4.55
C ILE A 85 22.75 -3.82 3.82
N ASP A 86 22.53 -4.11 2.54
CA ASP A 86 23.47 -4.88 1.71
C ASP A 86 24.81 -4.15 1.52
N ALA A 87 24.75 -2.84 1.24
CA ALA A 87 25.94 -1.99 1.17
C ALA A 87 26.73 -2.02 2.47
N ARG A 88 26.05 -1.91 3.62
CA ARG A 88 26.68 -1.95 4.94
C ARG A 88 27.33 -3.30 5.24
N ARG A 89 26.68 -4.41 4.89
CA ARG A 89 27.24 -5.76 5.04
C ARG A 89 28.51 -5.93 4.20
N LYS A 90 28.48 -5.44 2.96
CA LYS A 90 29.64 -5.43 2.07
C LYS A 90 30.80 -4.58 2.61
N GLU A 91 30.51 -3.44 3.23
CA GLU A 91 31.52 -2.61 3.90
C GLU A 91 32.14 -3.29 5.12
N LEU A 92 31.33 -4.01 5.90
CA LEU A 92 31.78 -4.76 7.06
C LEU A 92 32.49 -6.08 6.69
N GLY A 93 32.49 -6.46 5.42
CA GLY A 93 33.14 -7.68 4.92
C GLY A 93 32.48 -8.97 5.40
N VAL A 94 31.19 -8.91 5.75
CA VAL A 94 30.34 -10.06 6.14
C VAL A 94 29.62 -10.64 4.94
#